data_AF-A0A1E4GQZ4-F1
#
_entry.id   AF-A0A1E4GQZ4-F1
#
_cell.length_a   1.000
_cell.length_b   1.000
_cell.length_c   1.000
_cell.angle_alpha   90.00
_cell.angle_beta   90.00
_cell.angle_gamma   90.00
#
_symmetry.space_group_name_H-M   'P 1'
#
loop_
_entity.id
_entity.type
_entity.pdbx_description
1 polymer ?
#
loop_
_entity_poly.entity_id
_entity_poly.type
_entity_poly.pdbx_seq_one_letter_code
_entity_poly.pdbx_strand_id
1 'polypeptide(L)'
;MEFELSGRSGGVTPVRLSSDGQFISLRFAKADLPSRAFLPIRIDNARFSNLMLRDADGSGELVLSEETEAALRRGSTLGVAWLGEEPLTGSLAGSDRGLVDLRVCGAQAASRHRERMTVEAVERERAQAEARSRALSEAQLAAIQAQTAAAEAQRRQAEEAAERQRRAEAAATERAHMEARQRAYEDERRRAYEDERRRAYARELEEDGRWAPPSGWTRPRYPYDRY
;
A
#
# COMPACT_ATOMS: atom_id res chain seq x y z
N MET A 1 47.52 -9.05 6.60
CA MET A 1 48.86 -9.59 6.89
C MET A 1 48.67 -10.90 7.63
N GLU A 2 49.33 -11.97 7.23
CA GLU A 2 49.24 -13.27 7.88
C GLU A 2 50.52 -13.54 8.65
N PHE A 3 50.41 -14.16 9.83
CA PHE A 3 51.56 -14.61 10.59
C PHE A 3 51.24 -15.88 11.35
N GLU A 4 52.29 -16.62 11.64
CA GLU A 4 52.23 -17.90 12.31
C GLU A 4 52.65 -17.74 13.76
N LEU A 5 51.81 -18.22 14.67
CA LEU A 5 52.14 -18.34 16.08
C LEU A 5 52.66 -19.75 16.34
N SER A 6 53.88 -19.87 16.85
CA SER A 6 54.52 -21.15 17.17
C SER A 6 54.59 -21.39 18.67
N GLY A 7 54.29 -22.61 19.08
CA GLY A 7 54.45 -23.09 20.44
C GLY A 7 55.78 -23.81 20.66
N ARG A 8 56.15 -24.08 21.91
CA ARG A 8 57.40 -24.76 22.27
C ARG A 8 57.44 -26.21 21.82
N SER A 9 56.28 -26.85 21.64
CA SER A 9 56.15 -28.20 21.09
C SER A 9 56.23 -28.25 19.57
N GLY A 10 56.40 -27.10 18.89
CA GLY A 10 56.39 -26.98 17.44
C GLY A 10 55.00 -26.85 16.81
N GLY A 11 53.94 -26.74 17.61
CA GLY A 11 52.59 -26.47 17.10
C GLY A 11 52.51 -25.08 16.47
N VAL A 12 51.87 -24.97 15.30
CA VAL A 12 51.70 -23.70 14.58
C VAL A 12 50.21 -23.39 14.47
N THR A 13 49.83 -22.16 14.84
CA THR A 13 48.47 -21.64 14.63
C THR A 13 48.52 -20.43 13.71
N PRO A 14 47.86 -20.47 12.54
CA PRO A 14 47.79 -19.33 11.64
C PRO A 14 46.85 -18.28 12.20
N VAL A 15 47.28 -17.02 12.13
CA VAL A 15 46.43 -15.88 12.47
C VAL A 15 46.63 -14.76 11.45
N ARG A 16 45.63 -13.90 11.33
CA ARG A 16 45.61 -12.84 10.31
C ARG A 16 45.28 -11.49 10.92
N LEU A 17 46.06 -10.47 10.58
CA LEU A 17 45.71 -9.09 10.83
C LEU A 17 44.91 -8.51 9.66
N SER A 18 43.81 -7.90 10.03
CA SER A 18 42.95 -7.07 9.19
C SER A 18 42.81 -5.68 9.79
N SER A 19 42.39 -4.74 8.95
CA SER A 19 42.08 -3.37 9.37
C SER A 19 40.83 -2.95 8.61
N ASP A 20 39.87 -2.38 9.33
CA ASP A 20 38.70 -1.71 8.75
C ASP A 20 38.98 -0.21 8.52
N GLY A 21 40.21 0.25 8.77
CA GLY A 21 40.65 1.63 8.70
C GLY A 21 40.56 2.39 10.03
N GLN A 22 39.78 1.91 10.99
CA GLN A 22 39.65 2.50 12.32
C GLN A 22 40.37 1.67 13.38
N PHE A 23 40.22 0.35 13.32
CA PHE A 23 40.82 -0.61 14.22
C PHE A 23 41.60 -1.66 13.43
N ILE A 24 42.64 -2.18 14.08
CA ILE A 24 43.32 -3.40 13.62
C ILE A 24 42.73 -4.56 14.41
N SER A 25 42.42 -5.65 13.73
CA SER A 25 41.89 -6.86 14.33
C SER A 25 42.73 -8.08 13.99
N LEU A 26 42.85 -9.00 14.95
CA LEU A 26 43.53 -10.28 14.80
C LEU A 26 42.48 -11.39 14.69
N ARG A 27 42.43 -12.05 13.54
CA ARG A 27 41.52 -13.14 13.22
C ARG A 27 42.21 -14.49 13.37
N PHE A 28 41.50 -15.44 13.97
CA PHE A 28 42.00 -16.78 14.28
C PHE A 28 40.85 -17.80 14.33
N ALA A 29 41.18 -19.07 14.15
CA ALA A 29 40.25 -20.17 14.34
C ALA A 29 40.55 -20.88 15.66
N LYS A 30 39.52 -21.08 16.48
CA LYS A 30 39.60 -21.89 17.71
C LYS A 30 38.21 -22.44 18.02
N ALA A 31 38.14 -23.71 18.42
CA ALA A 31 36.91 -24.28 18.94
C ALA A 31 36.50 -23.61 20.27
N ASP A 32 35.21 -23.66 20.58
CA ASP A 32 34.64 -23.25 21.88
C ASP A 32 34.92 -21.78 22.28
N LEU A 33 34.98 -20.88 21.31
CA LEU A 33 35.11 -19.44 21.59
C LEU A 33 33.83 -18.89 22.20
N PRO A 34 33.92 -18.06 23.27
CA PRO A 34 32.77 -17.31 23.76
C PRO A 34 32.27 -16.32 22.70
N SER A 35 30.99 -15.94 22.74
CA SER A 35 30.44 -14.96 21.79
C SER A 35 31.12 -13.59 21.90
N ARG A 36 31.46 -13.20 23.13
CA ARG A 36 32.17 -11.96 23.45
C ARG A 36 32.97 -12.13 24.73
N ALA A 37 34.25 -11.78 24.70
CA ALA A 37 35.11 -11.80 25.89
C ALA A 37 36.28 -10.83 25.76
N PHE A 38 36.88 -10.41 26.87
CA PHE A 38 38.17 -9.73 26.85
C PHE A 38 39.29 -10.76 27.01
N LEU A 39 40.13 -10.89 25.98
CA LEU A 39 41.21 -11.86 25.96
C LEU A 39 42.58 -11.17 26.04
N PRO A 40 43.49 -11.69 26.89
CA PRO A 40 44.80 -11.10 27.06
C PRO A 40 45.78 -11.56 25.99
N ILE A 41 46.55 -10.64 25.41
CA ILE A 41 47.73 -10.95 24.61
C ILE A 41 48.96 -10.31 25.28
N ARG A 42 50.15 -10.78 24.90
CA ARG A 42 51.42 -10.25 25.40
C ARG A 42 52.23 -9.67 24.26
N ILE A 43 52.84 -8.52 24.48
CA ILE A 43 53.80 -7.91 23.55
C ILE A 43 55.03 -7.59 24.36
N ASP A 44 56.17 -8.21 24.01
CA ASP A 44 57.41 -8.11 24.78
C ASP A 44 57.19 -8.31 26.30
N ASN A 45 56.38 -9.33 26.62
CA ASN A 45 55.96 -9.70 27.98
C ASN A 45 54.96 -8.75 28.67
N ALA A 46 54.70 -7.55 28.15
CA ALA A 46 53.63 -6.67 28.63
C ALA A 46 52.25 -7.21 28.23
N ARG A 47 51.29 -7.20 29.16
CA ARG A 47 49.96 -7.80 28.97
C ARG A 47 48.94 -6.74 28.57
N PHE A 48 48.22 -7.00 27.48
CA PHE A 48 47.14 -6.16 26.98
C PHE A 48 45.85 -6.96 26.86
N SER A 49 44.71 -6.37 27.22
CA SER A 49 43.41 -7.04 27.18
C SER A 49 42.58 -6.44 26.05
N ASN A 50 42.14 -7.27 25.10
CA ASN A 50 41.49 -6.82 23.88
C ASN A 50 40.13 -7.51 23.70
N LEU A 51 39.20 -6.85 23.03
CA LEU A 51 37.84 -7.34 22.85
C LEU A 51 37.84 -8.43 21.78
N MET A 52 37.41 -9.63 22.14
CA MET A 52 37.18 -10.73 21.22
C MET A 52 35.68 -10.84 20.91
N LEU A 53 35.37 -10.96 19.63
CA LEU A 53 34.05 -11.22 19.07
C LEU A 53 34.09 -12.51 18.26
N ARG A 54 33.07 -13.36 18.42
CA ARG A 54 32.90 -14.53 17.57
C ARG A 54 32.08 -14.16 16.34
N ASP A 55 32.63 -14.40 15.16
CA ASP A 55 31.97 -14.19 13.88
C ASP A 55 31.01 -15.35 13.56
N ALA A 56 30.12 -15.15 12.58
CA ALA A 56 29.08 -16.11 12.20
C ALA A 56 29.63 -17.43 11.66
N ASP A 57 30.84 -17.41 11.09
CA ASP A 57 31.58 -18.58 10.62
C ASP A 57 32.24 -19.39 11.76
N GLY A 58 32.12 -18.93 13.01
CA GLY A 58 32.75 -19.53 14.18
C GLY A 58 34.20 -19.07 14.41
N SER A 59 34.76 -18.22 13.54
CA SER A 59 36.08 -17.62 13.75
C SER A 59 36.04 -16.57 14.86
N GLY A 60 37.19 -16.35 15.51
CA GLY A 60 37.37 -15.29 16.49
C GLY A 60 38.03 -14.08 15.86
N GLU A 61 37.53 -12.90 16.20
CA GLU A 61 38.13 -11.60 15.87
C GLU A 61 38.50 -10.86 17.17
N LEU A 62 39.78 -10.60 17.37
CA LEU A 62 40.29 -9.81 18.49
C LEU A 62 40.55 -8.38 18.02
N VAL A 63 39.68 -7.45 18.41
CA VAL A 63 39.79 -6.02 18.14
C VAL A 63 40.85 -5.41 19.05
N LEU A 64 41.91 -4.90 18.44
CA LEU A 64 43.06 -4.36 19.17
C LEU A 64 42.80 -2.92 19.59
N SER A 65 43.02 -2.64 20.87
CA SER A 65 43.04 -1.27 21.41
C SER A 65 44.21 -0.48 20.82
N GLU A 66 44.09 0.85 20.83
CA GLU A 66 45.15 1.74 20.35
C GLU A 66 46.48 1.54 21.11
N GLU A 67 46.40 1.24 22.41
CA GLU A 67 47.57 0.92 23.23
C GLU A 67 48.25 -0.37 22.77
N THR A 68 47.46 -1.41 22.50
CA THR A 68 47.97 -2.68 21.99
C THR A 68 48.58 -2.51 20.60
N GLU A 69 47.95 -1.72 19.73
CA GLU A 69 48.50 -1.41 18.41
C GLU A 69 49.83 -0.66 18.51
N ALA A 70 49.92 0.35 19.39
CA ALA A 70 51.15 1.09 19.63
C ALA A 70 52.27 0.18 20.15
N ALA A 71 51.92 -0.78 21.01
CA ALA A 71 52.85 -1.81 21.47
C ALA A 71 53.26 -2.77 20.34
N LEU A 72 52.33 -3.20 19.46
CA LEU A 72 52.67 -4.08 18.33
C LEU A 72 53.65 -3.42 17.35
N ARG A 73 53.49 -2.12 17.09
CA ARG A 73 54.36 -1.31 16.21
C ARG A 73 55.77 -1.04 16.76
N ARG A 74 56.04 -1.38 18.01
CA ARG A 74 57.36 -1.20 18.63
C ARG A 74 57.90 -2.50 19.19
N GLY A 75 57.02 -3.48 19.32
CA GLY A 75 57.28 -4.75 19.95
C GLY A 75 58.01 -5.69 19.02
N SER A 76 58.74 -6.63 19.62
CA SER A 76 59.48 -7.65 18.87
C SER A 76 58.77 -8.99 18.87
N THR A 77 58.01 -9.31 19.93
CA THR A 77 57.36 -10.61 20.12
C THR A 77 55.91 -10.47 20.52
N LEU A 78 55.01 -11.16 19.83
CA LEU A 78 53.62 -11.36 20.21
C LEU A 78 53.47 -12.72 20.90
N GLY A 79 52.80 -12.75 22.05
CA GLY A 79 52.47 -13.97 22.79
C GLY A 79 50.97 -14.11 23.03
N VAL A 80 50.42 -15.30 22.77
CA VAL A 80 49.01 -15.63 22.97
C VAL A 80 48.89 -16.94 23.74
N ALA A 81 48.40 -16.89 24.98
CA ALA A 81 48.39 -18.04 25.89
C ALA A 81 47.12 -18.89 25.83
N TRP A 82 46.02 -18.34 25.31
CA TRP A 82 44.70 -18.97 25.32
C TRP A 82 44.32 -19.59 23.98
N LEU A 83 45.14 -19.42 22.93
CA LEU A 83 44.79 -19.86 21.58
C LEU A 83 45.04 -21.37 21.38
N GLY A 84 46.19 -21.87 21.84
CA GLY A 84 46.53 -23.29 21.85
C GLY A 84 46.46 -23.93 23.24
N GLU A 85 46.95 -25.16 23.36
CA GLU A 85 47.17 -25.86 24.63
C GLU A 85 48.37 -25.28 25.41
N GLU A 86 49.32 -24.71 24.68
CA GLU A 86 50.48 -24.01 25.23
C GLU A 86 50.55 -22.55 24.74
N PRO A 87 51.33 -21.69 25.44
CA PRO A 87 51.54 -20.33 24.98
C PRO A 87 52.24 -20.29 23.62
N LEU A 88 51.59 -19.64 22.66
CA LEU A 88 52.12 -19.47 21.31
C LEU A 88 52.78 -18.10 21.20
N THR A 89 53.88 -18.03 20.45
CA THR A 89 54.62 -16.80 20.19
C THR A 89 54.91 -16.60 18.72
N GLY A 90 54.95 -15.35 18.27
CA GLY A 90 55.30 -14.97 16.90
C GLY A 90 56.21 -13.75 16.88
N SER A 91 57.10 -13.69 15.89
CA SER A 91 57.96 -12.53 15.67
C SER A 91 57.17 -11.39 15.02
N LEU A 92 57.39 -10.18 15.52
CA LEU A 92 56.86 -8.92 14.99
C LEU A 92 57.92 -8.14 14.19
N ALA A 93 59.10 -8.72 13.97
CA ALA A 93 60.18 -8.06 13.25
C ALA A 93 59.73 -7.61 11.85
N GLY A 94 59.82 -6.30 11.59
CA GLY A 94 59.41 -5.69 10.32
C GLY A 94 57.90 -5.49 10.15
N SER A 95 57.09 -5.72 11.19
CA SER A 95 55.63 -5.58 11.12
C SER A 95 55.13 -4.12 11.03
N ASP A 96 55.94 -3.14 11.44
CA ASP A 96 55.56 -1.72 11.50
C ASP A 96 55.04 -1.18 10.17
N ARG A 97 55.77 -1.46 9.09
CA ARG A 97 55.38 -1.05 7.74
C ARG A 97 54.10 -1.75 7.30
N GLY A 98 53.98 -3.05 7.59
CA GLY A 98 52.77 -3.83 7.31
C GLY A 98 51.53 -3.34 8.07
N LEU A 99 51.68 -2.93 9.33
CA LEU A 99 50.60 -2.38 10.15
C LEU A 99 50.15 -1.00 9.64
N VAL A 100 51.09 -0.14 9.24
CA VAL A 100 50.78 1.16 8.63
C VAL A 100 50.06 0.97 7.30
N ASP A 101 50.58 0.11 6.43
CA ASP A 101 49.98 -0.20 5.12
C ASP A 101 48.56 -0.77 5.29
N LEU A 102 48.36 -1.68 6.25
CA LEU A 102 47.02 -2.21 6.58
C LEU A 102 46.05 -1.12 7.01
N ARG A 103 46.51 -0.14 7.80
CA ARG A 103 45.65 0.96 8.25
C ARG A 103 45.26 1.87 7.10
N VAL A 104 46.20 2.19 6.21
CA VAL A 104 45.94 3.00 5.00
C VAL A 104 45.01 2.26 4.04
N CYS A 105 45.28 0.99 3.73
CA CYS A 105 44.44 0.19 2.85
C CYS A 105 43.03 -0.02 3.43
N GLY A 106 42.91 -0.29 4.73
CA GLY A 106 41.63 -0.38 5.43
C GLY A 106 40.83 0.92 5.34
N ALA A 107 41.48 2.07 5.60
CA ALA A 107 40.85 3.38 5.51
C ALA A 107 40.38 3.70 4.07
N GLN A 108 41.19 3.36 3.06
CA GLN A 108 40.82 3.51 1.65
C GLN A 108 39.64 2.60 1.27
N ALA A 109 39.64 1.34 1.73
CA ALA A 109 38.54 0.42 1.50
C ALA A 109 37.24 0.92 2.17
N ALA A 110 37.33 1.41 3.40
CA ALA A 110 36.20 1.99 4.13
C ALA A 110 35.67 3.28 3.48
N SER A 111 36.53 4.13 2.92
CA SER A 111 36.11 5.32 2.16
C SER A 111 35.32 4.90 0.92
N ARG A 112 35.89 3.99 0.10
CA ARG A 112 35.23 3.47 -1.11
C ARG A 112 33.91 2.77 -0.80
N HIS A 113 33.83 2.05 0.32
CA HIS A 113 32.59 1.41 0.74
C HIS A 113 31.52 2.44 1.12
N ARG A 114 31.88 3.48 1.88
CA ARG A 114 30.97 4.57 2.22
C ARG A 114 30.48 5.32 0.98
N GLU A 115 31.36 5.59 0.02
CA GLU A 115 31.00 6.18 -1.27
C GLU A 115 30.01 5.30 -2.05
N ARG A 116 30.20 3.98 -2.08
CA ARG A 116 29.25 3.07 -2.72
C ARG A 116 27.89 3.09 -2.03
N MET A 117 27.88 3.06 -0.69
CA MET A 117 26.64 3.10 0.09
C MET A 117 25.87 4.40 -0.11
N THR A 118 26.55 5.55 -0.25
CA THR A 118 25.87 6.81 -0.54
C THR A 118 25.30 6.84 -1.96
N VAL A 119 26.03 6.32 -2.95
CA VAL A 119 25.50 6.19 -4.33
C VAL A 119 24.27 5.29 -4.36
N GLU A 120 24.34 4.11 -3.75
CA GLU A 120 23.20 3.18 -3.69
C GLU A 120 21.98 3.80 -2.97
N ALA A 121 22.21 4.57 -1.90
CA ALA A 121 21.14 5.26 -1.18
C ALA A 121 20.45 6.32 -2.07
N VAL A 122 21.24 7.11 -2.81
CA VAL A 122 20.72 8.11 -3.75
C VAL A 122 19.94 7.45 -4.90
N GLU A 123 20.43 6.33 -5.43
CA GLU A 123 19.71 5.57 -6.47
C GLU A 123 18.38 5.00 -5.96
N ARG A 124 18.35 4.45 -4.74
CA ARG A 124 17.11 3.99 -4.11
C ARG A 124 16.13 5.14 -3.89
N GLU A 125 16.61 6.29 -3.45
CA GLU A 125 15.78 7.47 -3.25
C GLU A 125 15.17 7.96 -4.57
N ARG A 126 15.96 8.00 -5.65
CA ARG A 126 15.48 8.32 -7.00
C ARG A 126 14.42 7.33 -7.47
N ALA A 127 14.67 6.03 -7.33
CA ALA A 127 13.70 4.99 -7.70
C ALA A 127 12.39 5.11 -6.91
N GLN A 128 12.46 5.40 -5.61
CA GLN A 128 11.28 5.64 -4.78
C GLN A 128 10.54 6.92 -5.16
N ALA A 129 11.24 7.98 -5.56
CA ALA A 129 10.63 9.21 -6.05
C ALA A 129 9.88 8.96 -7.37
N GLU A 130 10.50 8.24 -8.31
CA GLU A 130 9.86 7.85 -9.57
C GLU A 130 8.63 6.97 -9.35
N ALA A 131 8.72 5.97 -8.45
CA ALA A 131 7.60 5.10 -8.10
C ALA A 131 6.42 5.88 -7.51
N ARG A 132 6.69 6.84 -6.60
CA ARG A 132 5.66 7.73 -6.04
C ARG A 132 5.02 8.60 -7.12
N SER A 133 5.81 9.14 -8.04
CA SER A 133 5.30 9.94 -9.17
C SER A 133 4.35 9.11 -10.05
N ARG A 134 4.76 7.90 -10.44
CA ARG A 134 3.92 6.99 -11.23
C ARG A 134 2.63 6.63 -10.50
N ALA A 135 2.70 6.29 -9.23
CA ALA A 135 1.54 5.96 -8.42
C ALA A 135 0.54 7.13 -8.32
N LEU A 136 1.03 8.37 -8.19
CA LEU A 136 0.18 9.55 -8.20
C LEU A 136 -0.50 9.76 -9.56
N SER A 137 0.25 9.61 -10.66
CA SER A 137 -0.32 9.71 -12.01
C SER A 137 -1.37 8.63 -12.27
N GLU A 138 -1.11 7.38 -11.87
CA GLU A 138 -2.07 6.27 -11.98
C GLU A 138 -3.32 6.53 -11.14
N ALA A 139 -3.18 7.02 -9.91
CA ALA A 139 -4.30 7.36 -9.05
C ALA A 139 -5.16 8.50 -9.63
N GLN A 140 -4.53 9.52 -10.24
CA GLN A 140 -5.24 10.60 -10.92
C GLN A 140 -6.04 10.08 -12.12
N LEU A 141 -5.43 9.21 -12.95
CA LEU A 141 -6.12 8.59 -14.08
C LEU A 141 -7.31 7.73 -13.61
N ALA A 142 -7.12 6.92 -12.58
CA ALA A 142 -8.18 6.10 -12.01
C ALA A 142 -9.34 6.95 -11.43
N ALA A 143 -9.02 8.07 -10.77
CA ALA A 143 -10.02 8.99 -10.26
C ALA A 143 -10.85 9.64 -11.38
N ILE A 144 -10.19 10.05 -12.47
CA ILE A 144 -10.88 10.60 -13.66
C ILE A 144 -11.79 9.54 -14.26
N GLN A 145 -11.30 8.31 -14.45
CA GLN A 145 -12.10 7.20 -14.99
C GLN A 145 -13.31 6.88 -14.11
N ALA A 146 -13.14 6.90 -12.78
CA ALA A 146 -14.23 6.68 -11.84
C ALA A 146 -15.28 7.81 -11.92
N GLN A 147 -14.84 9.07 -12.04
CA GLN A 147 -15.74 10.21 -12.22
C GLN A 147 -16.51 10.13 -13.54
N THR A 148 -15.85 9.75 -14.64
CA THR A 148 -16.52 9.58 -15.93
C THR A 148 -17.53 8.43 -15.89
N ALA A 149 -17.18 7.29 -15.29
CA ALA A 149 -18.09 6.16 -15.14
C ALA A 149 -19.31 6.51 -14.27
N ALA A 150 -19.11 7.26 -13.19
CA ALA A 150 -20.19 7.74 -12.33
C ALA A 150 -21.12 8.73 -13.08
N ALA A 151 -20.55 9.65 -13.87
CA ALA A 151 -21.32 10.58 -14.68
C ALA A 151 -22.14 9.86 -15.76
N GLU A 152 -21.57 8.84 -16.42
CA GLU A 152 -22.30 8.01 -17.38
C GLU A 152 -23.43 7.21 -16.73
N ALA A 153 -23.19 6.63 -15.55
CA ALA A 153 -24.23 5.93 -14.79
C ALA A 153 -25.39 6.86 -14.41
N GLN A 154 -25.09 8.10 -13.99
CA GLN A 154 -26.12 9.12 -13.71
C GLN A 154 -26.93 9.47 -14.96
N ARG A 155 -26.29 9.60 -16.12
CA ARG A 155 -26.99 9.85 -17.39
C ARG A 155 -27.95 8.70 -17.74
N ARG A 156 -27.49 7.46 -17.65
CA ARG A 156 -28.34 6.28 -17.89
C ARG A 156 -29.52 6.21 -16.93
N GLN A 157 -29.30 6.49 -15.64
CA GLN A 157 -30.39 6.53 -14.65
C GLN A 157 -31.42 7.62 -14.96
N ALA A 158 -30.97 8.81 -15.40
CA ALA A 158 -31.86 9.88 -15.81
C ALA A 158 -32.66 9.53 -17.06
N GLU A 159 -32.03 8.90 -18.06
CA GLU A 159 -32.68 8.41 -19.27
C GLU A 159 -33.72 7.32 -18.97
N GLU A 160 -33.38 6.32 -18.15
CA GLU A 160 -34.31 5.26 -17.73
C GLU A 160 -35.47 5.81 -16.89
N ALA A 161 -35.21 6.80 -16.03
CA ALA A 161 -36.27 7.46 -15.26
C ALA A 161 -37.20 8.26 -16.18
N ALA A 162 -36.65 9.00 -17.14
CA ALA A 162 -37.43 9.72 -18.14
C ALA A 162 -38.27 8.75 -19.01
N GLU A 163 -37.70 7.60 -19.40
CA GLU A 163 -38.45 6.60 -20.15
C GLU A 163 -39.58 5.98 -19.32
N ARG A 164 -39.33 5.65 -18.05
CA ARG A 164 -40.37 5.17 -17.13
C ARG A 164 -41.50 6.19 -16.97
N GLN A 165 -41.16 7.47 -16.88
CA GLN A 165 -42.16 8.54 -16.81
C GLN A 165 -42.99 8.60 -18.11
N ARG A 166 -42.36 8.57 -19.28
CA ARG A 166 -43.07 8.54 -20.58
C ARG A 166 -44.01 7.34 -20.70
N ARG A 167 -43.58 6.16 -20.26
CA ARG A 167 -44.43 4.95 -20.26
C ARG A 167 -45.60 5.08 -19.29
N ALA A 168 -45.39 5.67 -18.11
CA ALA A 168 -46.45 5.90 -17.13
C ALA A 168 -47.48 6.94 -17.63
N GLU A 169 -47.02 8.02 -18.26
CA GLU A 169 -47.88 9.03 -18.88
C GLU A 169 -48.70 8.42 -20.03
N ALA A 170 -48.09 7.62 -20.90
CA ALA A 170 -48.80 6.91 -21.97
C ALA A 170 -49.85 5.91 -21.44
N ALA A 171 -49.53 5.17 -20.38
CA ALA A 171 -50.49 4.27 -19.74
C ALA A 171 -51.65 5.05 -19.07
N ALA A 172 -51.38 6.23 -18.50
CA ALA A 172 -52.40 7.08 -17.90
C ALA A 172 -53.34 7.68 -18.95
N THR A 173 -52.80 8.14 -20.09
CA THR A 173 -53.62 8.65 -21.20
C THR A 173 -54.49 7.55 -21.82
N GLU A 174 -53.95 6.34 -21.99
CA GLU A 174 -54.73 5.20 -22.48
C GLU A 174 -55.89 4.85 -21.55
N ARG A 175 -55.65 4.80 -20.23
CA ARG A 175 -56.72 4.59 -19.23
C ARG A 175 -57.77 5.69 -19.30
N ALA A 176 -57.37 6.95 -19.40
CA ALA A 176 -58.29 8.08 -19.52
C ALA A 176 -59.15 7.99 -20.81
N HIS A 177 -58.54 7.58 -21.94
CA HIS A 177 -59.28 7.35 -23.19
C HIS A 177 -60.27 6.20 -23.09
N MET A 178 -59.89 5.10 -22.43
CA MET A 178 -60.78 3.96 -22.20
C MET A 178 -61.94 4.34 -21.30
N GLU A 179 -61.69 5.05 -20.20
CA GLU A 179 -62.73 5.55 -19.30
C GLU A 179 -63.69 6.52 -20.02
N ALA A 180 -63.16 7.44 -20.83
CA ALA A 180 -63.99 8.35 -21.62
C ALA A 180 -64.90 7.61 -22.62
N ARG A 181 -64.38 6.55 -23.27
CA ARG A 181 -65.19 5.69 -24.15
C ARG A 181 -66.28 4.94 -23.39
N GLN A 182 -65.96 4.41 -22.20
CA GLN A 182 -66.95 3.73 -21.36
C GLN A 182 -68.05 4.68 -20.92
N ARG A 183 -67.71 5.88 -20.44
CA ARG A 183 -68.71 6.90 -20.06
C ARG A 183 -69.59 7.29 -21.25
N ALA A 184 -69.01 7.51 -22.43
CA ALA A 184 -69.77 7.82 -23.63
C ALA A 184 -70.75 6.69 -24.00
N TYR A 185 -70.31 5.43 -23.91
CA TYR A 185 -71.15 4.26 -24.15
C TYR A 185 -72.28 4.12 -23.11
N GLU A 186 -72.00 4.35 -21.83
CA GLU A 186 -73.02 4.31 -20.76
C GLU A 186 -74.05 5.44 -20.91
N ASP A 187 -73.60 6.65 -21.28
CA ASP A 187 -74.48 7.78 -21.57
C ASP A 187 -75.38 7.50 -22.78
N GLU A 188 -74.84 6.91 -23.84
CA GLU A 188 -75.62 6.50 -25.02
C GLU A 188 -76.64 5.41 -24.66
N ARG A 189 -76.22 4.40 -23.88
CA ARG A 189 -77.12 3.35 -23.37
C ARG A 189 -78.24 3.93 -22.51
N ARG A 190 -77.91 4.90 -21.64
CA ARG A 190 -78.90 5.59 -20.79
C ARG A 190 -79.91 6.36 -21.65
N ARG A 191 -79.43 7.13 -22.63
CA ARG A 191 -80.30 7.87 -23.56
C ARG A 191 -81.22 6.93 -24.34
N ALA A 192 -80.68 5.83 -24.87
CA ALA A 192 -81.48 4.83 -25.59
C ALA A 192 -82.56 4.21 -24.69
N TYR A 193 -82.23 3.87 -23.44
CA TYR A 193 -83.19 3.35 -22.47
C TYR A 193 -84.26 4.39 -22.09
N GLU A 194 -83.88 5.66 -21.89
CA GLU A 194 -84.81 6.75 -21.63
C GLU A 194 -85.76 7.01 -22.82
N ASP A 195 -85.24 6.96 -24.04
CA ASP A 195 -86.04 7.09 -25.27
C ASP A 195 -87.00 5.92 -25.47
N GLU A 196 -86.55 4.68 -25.21
CA GLU A 196 -87.41 3.49 -25.27
C GLU A 196 -88.50 3.55 -24.21
N ARG A 197 -88.16 3.92 -22.97
CA ARG A 197 -89.13 4.16 -21.89
C ARG A 197 -90.12 5.26 -22.26
N ARG A 198 -89.66 6.36 -22.87
CA ARG A 198 -90.52 7.45 -23.33
C ARG A 198 -91.46 7.00 -24.45
N ARG A 199 -90.98 6.18 -25.39
CA ARG A 199 -91.79 5.60 -26.47
C ARG A 199 -92.81 4.59 -25.93
N ALA A 200 -92.42 3.74 -24.98
CA ALA A 200 -93.32 2.82 -24.30
C ALA A 200 -94.41 3.57 -23.54
N TYR A 201 -94.04 4.60 -22.77
CA TYR A 201 -94.99 5.46 -22.06
C TYR A 201 -95.92 6.21 -23.03
N ALA A 202 -95.41 6.68 -24.18
CA ALA A 202 -96.23 7.29 -25.23
C ALA A 202 -97.20 6.29 -25.89
N ARG A 203 -96.76 5.04 -26.09
CA ARG A 203 -97.58 3.96 -26.66
C ARG A 203 -98.67 3.50 -25.68
N GLU A 204 -98.36 3.41 -24.39
CA GLU A 204 -99.31 3.17 -23.30
C GLU A 204 -100.35 4.30 -23.22
N LEU A 205 -99.94 5.56 -23.41
CA LEU A 205 -100.83 6.72 -23.55
C LEU A 205 -101.76 6.64 -24.78
N GLU A 206 -101.30 6.01 -25.87
CA GLU A 206 -102.09 5.77 -27.09
C GLU A 206 -103.08 4.60 -26.92
N GLU A 207 -102.69 3.54 -26.21
CA GLU A 207 -103.52 2.34 -25.97
C GLU A 207 -104.64 2.58 -24.93
N ASP A 208 -104.42 3.43 -23.93
CA ASP A 208 -105.41 3.71 -22.87
C ASP A 208 -106.47 4.77 -23.24
N GLY A 209 -106.40 5.37 -24.44
CA GLY A 209 -107.46 6.26 -24.96
C GLY A 209 -107.86 7.43 -24.06
N ARG A 210 -107.04 7.81 -23.07
CA ARG A 210 -107.23 8.95 -22.17
C ARG A 210 -105.88 9.43 -21.69
N TRP A 211 -105.48 10.63 -22.13
CA TRP A 211 -105.16 11.78 -21.27
C TRP A 211 -104.21 12.76 -21.99
N ALA A 212 -104.69 13.99 -22.22
CA ALA A 212 -103.85 15.11 -22.63
C ALA A 212 -103.25 15.78 -21.38
N PRO A 213 -101.92 15.92 -21.26
CA PRO A 213 -101.35 16.74 -20.20
C PRO A 213 -101.61 18.23 -20.48
N PRO A 214 -102.05 19.01 -19.49
CA PRO A 214 -102.43 20.41 -19.69
C PRO A 214 -101.23 21.26 -20.12
N SER A 215 -101.46 22.11 -21.12
CA SER A 215 -100.56 23.19 -21.50
C SER A 215 -100.45 24.20 -20.36
N GLY A 216 -99.25 24.41 -19.84
CA GLY A 216 -98.91 25.62 -19.10
C GLY A 216 -98.22 25.39 -17.77
N TRP A 217 -96.89 25.42 -17.77
CA TRP A 217 -96.12 26.06 -16.69
C TRP A 217 -94.94 26.80 -17.31
N THR A 218 -95.17 28.09 -17.56
CA THR A 218 -94.16 29.11 -17.85
C THR A 218 -93.20 29.19 -16.66
N ARG A 219 -91.91 28.89 -16.86
CA ARG A 219 -90.88 29.23 -15.86
C ARG A 219 -90.32 30.63 -16.14
N PRO A 220 -90.34 31.55 -15.16
CA PRO A 220 -89.92 32.94 -15.36
C PRO A 220 -88.45 33.08 -15.76
N ARG A 221 -88.21 33.88 -16.80
CA ARG A 221 -86.90 34.40 -17.17
C ARG A 221 -86.62 35.62 -16.30
N TYR A 222 -85.81 35.47 -15.25
CA TYR A 222 -85.22 36.61 -14.56
C TYR A 222 -83.82 36.88 -15.14
N PRO A 223 -83.59 38.06 -15.72
CA PRO A 223 -82.27 38.54 -16.10
C PRO A 223 -81.60 39.17 -14.88
N TYR A 224 -80.33 38.88 -14.62
CA TYR A 224 -79.48 39.85 -13.93
C TYR A 224 -78.06 39.83 -14.52
N ASP A 225 -77.62 41.06 -14.74
CA ASP A 225 -76.46 41.51 -15.50
C ASP A 225 -75.12 41.32 -14.79
N ARG A 226 -74.09 41.36 -15.65
CA ARG A 226 -72.73 41.88 -15.44
C ARG A 226 -72.49 42.61 -14.11
N TYR A 227 -71.45 42.21 -13.39
CA TYR A 227 -70.28 43.03 -13.06
C TYR A 227 -69.06 42.14 -12.81
#